data_AF-A0A356P7D8-F1
#
_entry.id   AF-A0A356P7D8-F1
#
_cell.length_a   1.000
_cell.length_b   1.000
_cell.length_c   1.000
_cell.angle_alpha   90.00
_cell.angle_beta   90.00
_cell.angle_gamma   90.00
#
_symmetry.space_group_name_H-M   'P 1'
#
loop_
_entity.id
_entity.type
_entity.pdbx_description
1 polymer ?
#
loop_
_entity_poly.entity_id
_entity_poly.type
_entity_poly.pdbx_seq_one_letter_code
_entity_poly.pdbx_strand_id
1 'polypeptide(L)'
;YHRVSNLTSLKSALAEGYPVVIGIDVYASFESTQVAQTGLVPLPNSGEQLLGGHAVLAVGYKDDAESNDQGEVICRNSWSESWGDKGYFYLPYSYFTSYVTDMWTGK
;
A
#
# COMPACT_ATOMS: atom_id res chain seq x y z
N TYR A 1 4.78 -18.17 9.14
CA TYR A 1 4.67 -16.71 9.23
C TYR A 1 6.04 -16.12 9.40
N HIS A 2 6.43 -15.24 8.48
CA HIS A 2 7.68 -14.50 8.52
C HIS A 2 7.42 -12.99 8.45
N ARG A 3 8.18 -12.22 9.22
CA ARG A 3 8.15 -10.76 9.15
C ARG A 3 8.88 -10.29 7.89
N VAL A 4 8.30 -9.33 7.19
CA VAL A 4 8.89 -8.68 6.03
C VAL A 4 9.42 -7.31 6.49
N SER A 5 10.70 -7.04 6.29
CA SER A 5 11.36 -5.91 6.97
C SER A 5 11.50 -4.65 6.12
N ASN A 6 11.34 -4.75 4.79
CA ASN A 6 11.51 -3.62 3.88
C ASN A 6 10.82 -3.90 2.53
N LEU A 7 10.75 -2.86 1.70
CA LEU A 7 10.14 -2.91 0.37
C LEU A 7 10.78 -3.97 -0.54
N THR A 8 12.10 -4.15 -0.48
CA THR A 8 12.79 -5.17 -1.28
C THR A 8 12.32 -6.57 -0.92
N SER A 9 12.27 -6.92 0.37
CA SER A 9 11.77 -8.21 0.84
C SER A 9 10.29 -8.41 0.52
N LEU A 10 9.49 -7.34 0.56
CA LEU A 10 8.10 -7.38 0.11
C LEU A 10 7.99 -7.73 -1.37
N LYS A 11 8.77 -7.06 -2.24
CA LYS A 11 8.80 -7.37 -3.67
C LYS A 11 9.24 -8.81 -3.93
N SER A 12 10.25 -9.30 -3.22
CA SER A 12 10.67 -10.71 -3.31
C SER A 12 9.56 -11.68 -2.91
N ALA A 13 8.86 -11.44 -1.80
CA ALA A 13 7.73 -12.28 -1.37
C ALA A 13 6.62 -12.31 -2.42
N LEU A 14 6.24 -11.14 -2.96
CA LEU A 14 5.23 -11.03 -4.01
C LEU A 14 5.66 -11.72 -5.31
N ALA A 15 6.93 -11.59 -5.72
CA ALA A 15 7.48 -12.26 -6.89
C ALA A 15 7.51 -13.79 -6.75
N GLU A 16 7.66 -14.30 -5.52
CA GLU A 16 7.52 -15.72 -5.20
C GLU A 16 6.05 -16.19 -5.09
N GLY A 17 5.08 -15.29 -5.28
CA GLY A 17 3.65 -15.61 -5.21
C GLY A 17 3.09 -15.63 -3.79
N TYR A 18 3.79 -15.07 -2.81
CA TYR A 18 3.31 -14.94 -1.44
C TYR A 18 2.75 -13.53 -1.19
N PRO A 19 1.42 -13.37 -0.99
CA PRO A 19 0.85 -12.12 -0.54
C PRO A 19 1.42 -11.68 0.81
N VAL A 20 1.40 -10.37 1.04
CA VAL A 20 1.93 -9.76 2.27
C VAL A 20 0.84 -8.92 2.92
N VAL A 21 0.50 -9.19 4.17
CA VAL A 21 -0.35 -8.29 4.97
C VAL A 21 0.50 -7.12 5.41
N ILE A 22 -0.01 -5.90 5.24
CA ILE A 22 0.67 -4.64 5.55
C ILE A 22 -0.20 -3.82 6.49
N GLY A 23 0.39 -3.32 7.57
CA GLY A 23 -0.17 -2.25 8.39
C GLY A 23 0.27 -0.88 7.85
N ILE A 24 -0.68 0.03 7.69
CA ILE A 24 -0.45 1.39 7.22
C ILE A 24 -1.11 2.40 8.17
N ASP A 25 -0.50 3.57 8.30
CA ASP A 25 -1.17 4.75 8.83
C ASP A 25 -2.07 5.34 7.76
N VAL A 26 -3.30 5.71 8.09
CA VAL A 26 -4.29 6.27 7.16
C VAL A 26 -4.53 7.73 7.51
N TYR A 27 -4.27 8.61 6.54
CA TYR A 27 -4.51 10.04 6.65
C TYR A 27 -5.75 10.47 5.85
N ALA A 28 -6.25 11.69 6.11
CA ALA A 28 -7.49 12.19 5.52
C ALA A 28 -7.55 12.12 3.97
N SER A 29 -6.42 12.27 3.29
CA SER A 29 -6.28 12.17 1.83
C SER A 29 -6.49 10.76 1.31
N PHE A 30 -6.17 9.72 2.10
CA PHE A 30 -6.44 8.32 1.76
C PHE A 30 -7.94 8.05 1.65
N GLU A 31 -8.75 8.63 2.54
CA GLU A 31 -10.21 8.47 2.52
C GLU A 31 -10.91 9.51 1.63
N SER A 32 -10.16 10.26 0.81
CA SER A 32 -10.74 11.24 -0.10
C SER A 32 -11.60 10.56 -1.19
N THR A 33 -12.57 11.31 -1.70
CA THR A 33 -13.40 10.87 -2.84
C THR A 33 -12.56 10.49 -4.05
N GLN A 34 -11.42 11.14 -4.26
CA GLN A 34 -10.54 10.83 -5.38
C GLN A 34 -9.92 9.44 -5.24
N VAL A 35 -9.38 9.08 -4.06
CA VAL A 35 -8.88 7.73 -3.81
C VAL A 35 -10.01 6.71 -3.87
N ALA A 36 -11.18 7.03 -3.33
CA ALA A 36 -12.35 6.17 -3.42
C ALA A 36 -12.83 5.90 -4.86
N GLN A 37 -12.46 6.73 -5.83
CA GLN A 37 -12.79 6.56 -7.25
C GLN A 37 -11.68 5.94 -8.08
N THR A 38 -10.41 6.16 -7.71
CA THR A 38 -9.25 5.77 -8.54
C THR A 38 -8.36 4.72 -7.91
N GLY A 39 -8.38 4.59 -6.58
CA GLY A 39 -7.43 3.81 -5.81
C GLY A 39 -6.02 4.41 -5.75
N LEU A 40 -5.76 5.58 -6.34
CA LEU A 40 -4.42 6.19 -6.34
C LEU A 40 -4.19 6.96 -5.04
N VAL A 41 -3.35 6.42 -4.16
CA VAL A 41 -3.11 7.02 -2.84
C VAL A 41 -2.02 8.09 -2.92
N PRO A 42 -2.29 9.35 -2.54
CA PRO A 42 -1.26 10.37 -2.43
C PRO A 42 -0.42 10.18 -1.17
N LEU A 43 0.75 10.80 -1.12
CA LEU A 43 1.47 10.97 0.15
C LEU A 43 0.69 11.92 1.07
N PRO A 44 0.66 11.66 2.39
CA PRO A 44 0.13 12.60 3.36
C PRO A 44 0.84 13.96 3.28
N ASN A 45 0.08 15.03 3.38
CA ASN A 45 0.61 16.39 3.49
C ASN A 45 1.18 16.64 4.90
N SER A 46 2.08 17.62 5.01
CA SER A 46 2.58 18.06 6.31
C SER A 46 1.43 18.61 7.17
N GLY A 47 1.28 18.09 8.39
CA GLY A 47 0.21 18.47 9.31
C GLY A 47 -1.16 17.87 8.97
N GLU A 48 -1.24 16.95 8.01
CA GLU A 48 -2.49 16.27 7.67
C GLU A 48 -3.00 15.42 8.84
N GLN A 49 -4.32 15.35 8.98
CA GLN A 49 -4.95 14.58 10.05
C GLN A 49 -4.74 13.08 9.83
N LEU A 50 -4.07 12.44 10.79
CA LEU A 50 -4.06 10.99 10.95
C LEU A 50 -5.45 10.53 11.41
N LEU A 51 -6.05 9.62 10.65
CA LEU A 51 -7.36 9.03 10.95
C LEU A 51 -7.23 7.76 11.79
N GLY A 52 -6.16 6.97 11.57
CA GLY A 52 -5.90 5.75 12.32
C GLY A 52 -4.94 4.81 11.60
N GLY A 53 -4.92 3.55 12.03
CA GLY A 53 -4.19 2.48 11.36
C GLY A 53 -5.13 1.54 10.59
N HIS A 54 -4.66 0.99 9.49
CA HIS A 54 -5.41 0.03 8.66
C HIS A 54 -4.53 -1.14 8.23
N ALA A 55 -5.12 -2.32 8.11
CA ALA A 55 -4.44 -3.53 7.66
C ALA A 55 -4.99 -3.97 6.31
N VAL A 56 -4.09 -4.17 5.34
CA VAL A 56 -4.43 -4.43 3.94
C VAL A 56 -3.57 -5.56 3.37
N LEU A 57 -3.96 -6.11 2.22
CA LEU A 57 -3.22 -7.20 1.58
C LEU A 57 -2.51 -6.68 0.34
N ALA A 58 -1.18 -6.63 0.36
CA ALA A 58 -0.40 -6.46 -0.86
C ALA A 58 -0.40 -7.75 -1.68
N VAL A 59 -0.69 -7.59 -2.96
CA VAL A 59 -0.87 -8.69 -3.92
C VAL A 59 0.00 -8.53 -5.16
N GLY A 60 0.68 -7.40 -5.32
CA GLY A 60 1.57 -7.14 -6.44
C GLY A 60 2.30 -5.81 -6.27
N TYR A 61 3.17 -5.51 -7.22
CA TYR A 61 3.86 -4.23 -7.30
C TYR A 61 4.09 -3.87 -8.77
N LYS A 62 4.29 -2.58 -9.03
CA LYS A 62 4.64 -2.05 -10.35
C LYS A 62 5.78 -1.06 -10.18
N ASP A 63 6.92 -1.36 -10.81
CA ASP A 63 8.03 -0.43 -10.90
C ASP A 63 7.77 0.60 -11.99
N ASP A 64 8.17 1.85 -11.74
CA ASP A 64 8.23 2.87 -12.77
C ASP A 64 9.52 2.68 -13.58
N ALA A 65 9.38 2.44 -14.88
CA ALA A 65 10.51 2.19 -15.76
C ALA A 65 11.34 3.46 -16.05
N GLU A 66 10.78 4.66 -15.83
CA GLU A 66 11.44 5.93 -16.14
C GLU A 66 12.15 6.55 -14.92
N SER A 67 11.75 6.15 -13.71
CA SER A 67 12.34 6.65 -12.45
C SER A 67 12.81 5.50 -11.58
N ASN A 68 14.13 5.32 -11.50
CA ASN A 68 14.75 4.39 -10.56
C ASN A 68 14.23 4.67 -9.13
N ASP A 69 13.79 3.61 -8.45
CA ASP A 69 13.20 3.64 -7.10
C ASP A 69 11.79 4.26 -6.96
N GLN A 70 11.07 4.48 -8.07
CA GLN A 70 9.64 4.81 -8.05
C GLN A 70 8.77 3.63 -8.49
N GLY A 71 7.50 3.70 -8.11
CA GLY A 71 6.51 2.66 -8.34
C GLY A 71 5.54 2.54 -7.19
N GLU A 72 4.68 1.53 -7.29
CA GLU A 72 3.54 1.36 -6.40
C GLU A 72 3.38 -0.10 -5.98
N VAL A 73 2.94 -0.31 -4.74
CA VAL A 73 2.47 -1.61 -4.26
C VAL A 73 0.95 -1.68 -4.46
N ILE A 74 0.50 -2.73 -5.13
CA ILE A 74 -0.90 -2.99 -5.42
C ILE A 74 -1.50 -3.69 -4.20
N CYS A 75 -2.46 -3.04 -3.56
CA CYS A 75 -3.10 -3.49 -2.34
C CYS A 75 -4.58 -3.75 -2.57
N ARG A 76 -5.06 -4.88 -2.04
CA ARG A 76 -6.49 -5.18 -1.94
C ARG A 76 -7.04 -4.62 -0.64
N ASN A 77 -8.07 -3.78 -0.75
CA ASN A 77 -8.78 -3.25 0.40
C ASN A 77 -9.94 -4.19 0.81
N SER A 78 -10.62 -3.85 1.91
CA SER A 78 -11.76 -4.57 2.48
C SER A 78 -13.04 -3.73 2.52
N TRP A 79 -13.18 -2.75 1.61
CA TRP A 79 -14.26 -1.76 1.60
C TRP A 79 -15.17 -1.84 0.37
N SER A 80 -15.57 -3.06 -0.02
CA SER A 80 -16.32 -3.34 -1.26
C SER A 80 -15.50 -3.17 -2.54
N GLU A 81 -15.95 -3.85 -3.60
CA GLU A 81 -15.39 -3.70 -4.96
C GLU A 81 -15.78 -2.34 -5.58
N SER A 82 -16.76 -1.64 -5.03
CA SER A 82 -17.18 -0.32 -5.50
C SER A 82 -16.24 0.83 -5.07
N TRP A 83 -15.25 0.55 -4.23
CA TRP A 83 -14.29 1.53 -3.74
C TRP A 83 -12.93 1.36 -4.42
N GLY A 84 -12.26 2.46 -4.73
CA GLY A 84 -10.97 2.46 -5.42
C GLY A 84 -11.08 1.88 -6.83
N ASP A 85 -10.02 1.23 -7.29
CA ASP A 85 -10.04 0.49 -8.55
C ASP A 85 -10.53 -0.94 -8.28
N LYS A 86 -11.85 -1.15 -8.33
CA LYS A 86 -12.49 -2.46 -8.12
C LYS A 86 -12.13 -3.12 -6.78
N GLY A 87 -12.01 -2.32 -5.71
CA GLY A 87 -11.58 -2.77 -4.38
C GLY A 87 -10.07 -2.74 -4.16
N TYR A 88 -9.28 -2.27 -5.13
CA TYR A 88 -7.83 -2.14 -5.03
C TYR A 88 -7.40 -0.68 -4.94
N PHE A 89 -6.19 -0.49 -4.44
CA PHE A 89 -5.50 0.79 -4.40
C PHE A 89 -4.00 0.60 -4.57
N TYR A 90 -3.33 1.70 -4.85
CA TYR A 90 -1.94 1.76 -5.25
C TYR A 90 -1.20 2.64 -4.26
N LEU A 91 -0.30 2.03 -3.47
CA LEU A 91 0.53 2.74 -2.51
C LEU A 91 1.88 3.07 -3.13
N PRO A 92 2.26 4.35 -3.24
CA PRO A 92 3.57 4.71 -3.77
C PRO A 92 4.69 4.17 -2.88
N TYR A 93 5.83 3.80 -3.45
CA TYR A 93 6.98 3.29 -2.68
C TYR A 93 7.46 4.26 -1.62
N SER A 94 7.32 5.57 -1.85
CA SER A 94 7.62 6.60 -0.87
C SER A 94 6.79 6.48 0.41
N TYR A 95 5.63 5.81 0.38
CA TYR A 95 4.80 5.54 1.55
C TYR A 95 5.49 4.62 2.56
N PHE A 96 6.31 3.68 2.08
CA PHE A 96 7.01 2.67 2.89
C PHE A 96 8.13 3.25 3.76
N THR A 97 8.50 4.51 3.55
CA THR A 97 9.56 5.16 4.32
C THR A 97 9.10 5.61 5.71
N SER A 98 7.83 6.00 5.84
CA SER A 98 7.34 6.67 7.05
C SER A 98 5.97 6.21 7.54
N TYR A 99 5.16 5.55 6.70
CA TYR A 99 3.74 5.33 6.98
C TYR A 99 3.32 3.86 6.94
N VAL A 100 4.28 2.95 6.72
CA VAL A 100 4.08 1.50 6.84
C VAL A 100 4.61 1.05 8.18
N THR A 101 3.77 0.39 8.97
CA THR A 101 4.05 0.08 10.38
C THR A 101 4.53 -1.36 10.58
N ASP A 102 3.94 -2.34 9.89
CA ASP A 102 4.36 -3.74 9.98
C ASP A 102 3.98 -4.54 8.72
N MET A 103 4.71 -5.62 8.44
CA MET A 103 4.45 -6.46 7.28
C MET A 103 4.70 -7.94 7.57
N TRP A 104 3.77 -8.81 7.16
CA TRP A 104 3.82 -10.25 7.42
C TRP A 104 3.40 -11.08 6.21
N THR A 105 4.08 -12.21 6.02
CA THR A 105 3.70 -13.20 5.01
C THR A 105 3.57 -14.60 5.61
N GLY A 106 2.74 -15.44 4.98
CA GLY A 106 2.35 -16.76 5.45
C GLY A 106 3.32 -17.90 5.16
N LYS A 107 4.48 -17.62 4.53
CA LYS A 107 5.51 -18.62 4.28
C LYS A 107 5.95 -19.35 5.55
#